data_AF-A0A729D4J8-F1
#
_entry.id   AF-A0A729D4J8-F1
#
_cell.length_a   1.000
_cell.length_b   1.000
_cell.length_c   1.000
_cell.angle_alpha   90.00
_cell.angle_beta   90.00
_cell.angle_gamma   90.00
#
_symmetry.space_group_name_H-M   'P 1'
#
loop_
_entity.id
_entity.type
_entity.pdbx_description
1 polymer ?
#
loop_
_entity_poly.entity_id
_entity_poly.type
_entity_poly.pdbx_seq_one_letter_code
_entity_poly.pdbx_strand_id
1 'polypeptide(L)'
;MNRTNIFFGESHSDWLPVRGGESGDFVFRRGDGHAFAKIAPASRRGELAGERDRLIWLKGRGVACPEVINWQEEQEGACLVITAIPGVPAADLSGADLLKAWPSMGQQLGAVHSLSVDQCPFER
;
A
#
# COMPACT_ATOMS: atom_id res chain seq x y z
N MET A 1 -17.51 -6.71 -17.57
CA MET A 1 -17.70 -6.10 -16.24
C MET A 1 -16.53 -5.17 -15.93
N ASN A 2 -16.77 -4.02 -15.28
CA ASN A 2 -15.70 -3.16 -14.80
C ASN A 2 -14.94 -3.91 -13.68
N ARG A 3 -13.61 -4.03 -13.76
CA ARG A 3 -12.79 -4.85 -12.81
C ARG A 3 -13.02 -4.46 -11.35
N THR A 4 -13.37 -3.20 -11.10
CA THR A 4 -13.70 -2.66 -9.78
C THR A 4 -14.98 -3.24 -9.17
N ASN A 5 -15.98 -3.57 -9.99
CA ASN A 5 -17.24 -4.13 -9.51
C ASN A 5 -17.07 -5.55 -8.98
N ILE A 6 -16.11 -6.31 -9.52
CA ILE A 6 -15.82 -7.67 -9.08
C ILE A 6 -15.30 -7.66 -7.63
N PHE A 7 -14.38 -6.74 -7.33
CA PHE A 7 -13.73 -6.69 -6.01
C PHE A 7 -14.48 -5.90 -4.95
N PHE A 8 -15.29 -4.91 -5.34
CA PHE A 8 -16.03 -4.07 -4.37
C PHE A 8 -17.49 -4.46 -4.18
N GLY A 9 -18.09 -5.23 -5.12
CA GLY A 9 -19.50 -5.61 -5.04
C GLY A 9 -20.42 -4.40 -4.82
N GLU A 10 -21.33 -4.51 -3.85
CA GLU A 10 -22.26 -3.43 -3.48
C GLU A 10 -21.58 -2.21 -2.84
N SER A 11 -20.37 -2.37 -2.28
CA SER A 11 -19.62 -1.28 -1.64
C SER A 11 -18.88 -0.37 -2.63
N HIS A 12 -19.07 -0.57 -3.95
CA HIS A 12 -18.33 0.15 -4.99
C HIS A 12 -18.37 1.68 -4.85
N SER A 13 -19.53 2.24 -4.47
CA SER A 13 -19.69 3.69 -4.27
C SER A 13 -18.83 4.27 -3.15
N ASP A 14 -18.39 3.44 -2.21
CA ASP A 14 -17.60 3.87 -1.06
C ASP A 14 -16.10 3.94 -1.40
N TRP A 15 -15.70 3.58 -2.62
CA TRP A 15 -14.31 3.59 -3.06
C TRP A 15 -14.06 4.69 -4.08
N LEU A 16 -13.26 5.68 -3.68
CA LEU A 16 -12.90 6.82 -4.52
C LEU A 16 -11.57 6.55 -5.21
N PRO A 17 -11.45 6.71 -6.54
CA PRO A 17 -10.20 6.49 -7.25
C PRO A 17 -9.15 7.52 -6.81
N VAL A 18 -7.96 7.04 -6.49
CA VAL A 18 -6.78 7.88 -6.26
C VAL A 18 -6.07 8.08 -7.58
N ARG A 19 -5.79 9.33 -7.95
CA ARG A 19 -5.06 9.65 -9.19
C ARG A 19 -3.57 9.71 -8.90
N GLY A 20 -2.79 8.96 -9.69
CA GLY A 20 -1.34 8.85 -9.55
C GLY A 20 -0.90 7.40 -9.38
N GLY A 21 0.26 7.06 -9.96
CA GLY A 21 0.81 5.71 -9.94
C GLY A 21 1.18 5.24 -11.35
N GLU A 22 2.43 4.80 -11.50
CA GLU A 22 3.00 4.39 -12.79
C GLU A 22 3.02 2.87 -12.98
N SER A 23 2.40 2.12 -12.05
CA SER A 23 2.42 0.65 -12.05
C SER A 23 1.42 0.03 -13.03
N GLY A 24 0.42 0.78 -13.51
CA GLY A 24 -0.72 0.23 -14.25
C GLY A 24 -1.76 -0.47 -13.38
N ASP A 25 -1.58 -0.45 -12.05
CA ASP A 25 -2.59 -0.88 -11.08
C ASP A 25 -3.56 0.27 -10.78
N PHE A 26 -4.79 -0.06 -10.39
CA PHE A 26 -5.77 0.93 -9.95
C PHE A 26 -5.74 1.05 -8.43
N VAL A 27 -5.66 2.28 -7.91
CA VAL A 27 -5.68 2.56 -6.48
C VAL A 27 -6.97 3.30 -6.10
N PHE A 28 -7.60 2.87 -5.02
CA PHE A 28 -8.79 3.46 -4.46
C PHE A 28 -8.59 3.76 -2.98
N ARG A 29 -9.24 4.82 -2.50
CA ARG A 29 -9.35 5.15 -1.09
C ARG A 29 -10.79 4.95 -0.66
N ARG A 30 -11.00 4.29 0.48
CA ARG A 30 -12.35 4.14 1.05
C ARG A 30 -12.87 5.50 1.53
N GLY A 31 -14.18 5.71 1.47
CA GLY A 31 -14.83 6.99 1.78
C GLY A 31 -14.60 7.48 3.21
N ASP A 32 -14.38 6.56 4.16
CA ASP A 32 -14.00 6.89 5.54
C ASP A 32 -12.52 7.28 5.69
N GLY A 33 -11.73 7.13 4.63
CA GLY A 33 -10.32 7.49 4.58
C GLY A 33 -9.38 6.52 5.30
N HIS A 34 -9.88 5.41 5.86
CA HIS A 34 -9.11 4.49 6.72
C HIS A 34 -8.50 3.30 5.98
N ALA A 35 -8.82 3.11 4.69
CA ALA A 35 -8.29 2.02 3.90
C ALA A 35 -7.99 2.44 2.46
N PHE A 36 -7.03 1.75 1.87
CA PHE A 36 -6.75 1.79 0.44
C PHE A 36 -6.93 0.40 -0.15
N ALA A 37 -7.43 0.36 -1.39
CA ALA A 37 -7.50 -0.85 -2.19
C ALA A 37 -6.66 -0.67 -3.45
N LYS A 38 -5.80 -1.64 -3.73
CA LYS A 38 -4.99 -1.69 -4.95
C LYS A 38 -5.42 -2.90 -5.76
N ILE A 39 -5.78 -2.67 -7.02
CA ILE A 39 -6.29 -3.68 -7.94
C ILE A 39 -5.33 -3.82 -9.11
N ALA A 40 -4.78 -5.02 -9.29
CA ALA A 40 -3.88 -5.35 -10.38
C ALA A 40 -4.58 -6.27 -11.41
N PRO A 41 -4.28 -6.15 -12.72
CA PRO A 41 -4.70 -7.15 -13.70
C PRO A 41 -4.04 -8.51 -13.45
N ALA A 42 -4.60 -9.58 -14.04
CA ALA A 42 -4.06 -10.93 -13.92
C ALA A 42 -2.57 -11.04 -14.26
N SER A 43 -2.08 -10.31 -15.27
CA SER A 43 -0.66 -10.27 -15.65
C SER A 43 0.27 -9.70 -14.58
N ARG A 44 -0.25 -8.92 -13.63
CA ARG A 44 0.49 -8.27 -12.53
C ARG A 44 0.12 -8.83 -11.15
N ARG A 45 -0.68 -9.90 -11.10
CA ARG A 45 -1.11 -10.52 -9.83
C ARG A 45 0.07 -10.89 -8.94
N GLY A 46 1.13 -11.46 -9.52
CA GLY A 46 2.33 -11.84 -8.78
C GLY A 46 3.06 -10.65 -8.15
N GLU A 47 3.11 -9.50 -8.83
CA GLU A 47 3.70 -8.27 -8.28
C GLU A 47 2.91 -7.76 -7.08
N LEU A 48 1.56 -7.74 -7.19
CA LEU A 48 0.70 -7.28 -6.11
C LEU A 48 0.70 -8.26 -4.91
N ALA A 49 0.77 -9.56 -5.16
CA ALA A 49 0.97 -10.57 -4.12
C ALA A 49 2.33 -10.36 -3.41
N GLY A 50 3.38 -10.02 -4.16
CA GLY A 50 4.67 -9.66 -3.60
C GLY A 50 4.63 -8.41 -2.71
N GLU A 51 3.77 -7.43 -3.01
CA GLU A 51 3.53 -6.27 -2.14
C GLU A 51 2.83 -6.68 -0.84
N ARG A 52 1.76 -7.48 -0.93
CA ARG A 52 1.07 -8.07 0.23
C ARG A 52 2.07 -8.79 1.15
N ASP A 53 2.90 -9.65 0.60
CA ASP A 53 3.83 -10.48 1.37
C ASP A 53 4.89 -9.63 2.08
N ARG A 54 5.40 -8.59 1.42
CA ARG A 54 6.33 -7.62 2.03
C ARG A 54 5.68 -6.85 3.18
N LEU A 55 4.42 -6.44 3.05
CA LEU A 55 3.69 -5.78 4.14
C LEU A 55 3.46 -6.72 5.33
N ILE A 56 3.07 -7.98 5.07
CA ILE A 56 2.90 -8.99 6.13
C ILE A 56 4.23 -9.23 6.85
N TRP A 57 5.33 -9.34 6.11
CA TRP A 57 6.66 -9.54 6.69
C TRP A 57 7.12 -8.31 7.50
N LEU A 58 6.91 -7.09 7.02
CA LEU A 58 7.31 -5.87 7.74
C LEU A 58 6.55 -5.65 9.06
N LYS A 59 5.31 -6.17 9.17
CA LYS A 59 4.47 -5.98 10.36
C LYS A 59 5.22 -6.38 11.63
N GLY A 60 5.25 -5.45 12.59
CA GLY A 60 5.86 -5.66 13.91
C GLY A 60 7.39 -5.56 13.94
N ARG A 61 8.06 -5.16 12.85
CA ARG A 61 9.54 -5.08 12.79
C ARG A 61 10.11 -3.67 12.96
N GLY A 62 9.36 -2.78 13.61
CA GLY A 62 9.80 -1.40 13.91
C GLY A 62 9.74 -0.43 12.73
N VAL A 63 9.26 -0.85 11.57
CA VAL A 63 8.97 0.01 10.41
C VAL A 63 7.49 0.29 10.38
N ALA A 64 7.11 1.58 10.31
CA ALA A 64 5.71 1.95 10.11
C ALA A 64 5.28 1.60 8.67
N CYS A 65 4.38 0.64 8.52
CA CYS A 65 3.83 0.24 7.23
C CYS A 65 2.31 0.03 7.33
N PRO A 66 1.58 0.08 6.20
CA PRO A 66 0.19 -0.35 6.17
C PRO A 66 0.04 -1.80 6.62
N GLU A 67 -1.10 -2.13 7.22
CA GLU A 67 -1.47 -3.50 7.54
C GLU A 67 -2.42 -4.06 6.48
N VAL A 68 -2.24 -5.33 6.12
CA VAL A 68 -3.15 -6.03 5.20
C VAL A 68 -4.49 -6.28 5.91
N ILE A 69 -5.56 -5.73 5.36
CA ILE A 69 -6.94 -5.94 5.81
C ILE A 69 -7.53 -7.15 5.06
N ASN A 70 -7.34 -7.19 3.74
CA ASN A 70 -7.90 -8.25 2.91
C ASN A 70 -7.05 -8.49 1.65
N TRP A 71 -7.14 -9.71 1.12
CA TRP A 71 -6.58 -10.13 -0.16
C TRP A 71 -7.62 -10.95 -0.92
N GLN A 72 -7.87 -10.59 -2.18
CA GLN A 72 -8.79 -11.30 -3.07
C GLN A 72 -8.11 -11.56 -4.41
N GLU A 73 -8.30 -12.76 -4.96
CA GLU A 73 -7.85 -13.15 -6.29
C GLU A 73 -9.03 -13.61 -7.11
N GLU A 74 -9.12 -13.13 -8.34
CA GLU A 74 -10.17 -13.47 -9.29
C GLU A 74 -9.55 -13.71 -10.67
N GLN A 75 -10.29 -14.30 -11.61
CA GLN A 75 -9.75 -14.60 -12.94
C GLN A 75 -9.12 -13.35 -13.61
N GLU A 76 -9.74 -12.20 -13.43
CA GLU A 76 -9.35 -10.91 -14.02
C GLU A 76 -8.12 -10.26 -13.37
N GLY A 77 -7.75 -10.65 -12.14
CA GLY A 77 -6.71 -9.96 -11.39
C GLY A 77 -6.64 -10.28 -9.91
N ALA A 78 -6.27 -9.30 -9.11
CA ALA A 78 -6.29 -9.38 -7.65
C ALA A 78 -6.52 -8.00 -7.02
N CYS A 79 -7.00 -8.00 -5.79
CA CYS A 79 -7.23 -6.83 -4.96
C CYS A 79 -6.55 -7.00 -3.60
N LEU A 80 -5.72 -6.02 -3.24
CA LEU A 80 -5.09 -5.89 -1.93
C LEU A 80 -5.72 -4.70 -1.19
N VAL A 81 -6.33 -4.96 -0.04
CA VAL A 81 -6.87 -3.91 0.84
C VAL A 81 -5.96 -3.75 2.05
N ILE A 82 -5.54 -2.52 2.31
CA ILE A 82 -4.60 -2.16 3.39
C ILE A 82 -5.13 -0.99 4.22
N THR A 83 -4.66 -0.87 5.46
CA THR A 83 -4.96 0.31 6.30
C THR A 83 -4.34 1.56 5.69
N ALA A 84 -4.99 2.71 5.89
CA ALA A 84 -4.37 4.00 5.64
C ALA A 84 -3.35 4.31 6.77
N ILE A 85 -2.22 4.91 6.41
CA ILE A 85 -1.34 5.55 7.38
C ILE A 85 -1.83 6.98 7.59
N PRO A 86 -2.25 7.39 8.80
CA PRO A 86 -2.63 8.76 9.08
C PRO A 86 -1.45 9.71 8.87
N GLY A 87 -1.67 10.82 8.16
CA GLY A 87 -0.65 11.84 7.97
C GLY A 87 -0.75 12.54 6.62
N VAL A 88 0.29 13.31 6.31
CA VAL A 88 0.46 14.03 5.04
C VAL A 88 1.67 13.43 4.33
N PRO A 89 1.57 13.06 3.04
CA PRO A 89 2.72 12.62 2.26
C PRO A 89 3.83 13.65 2.30
N ALA A 90 5.09 13.23 2.44
CA ALA A 90 6.23 14.15 2.49
C ALA A 90 6.34 15.03 1.23
N ALA A 91 5.89 14.53 0.08
CA ALA A 91 5.85 15.26 -1.18
C ALA A 91 4.86 16.45 -1.18
N ASP A 92 3.88 16.43 -0.27
CA ASP A 92 2.86 17.48 -0.15
C ASP A 92 3.22 18.51 0.94
N LEU A 93 4.34 18.31 1.66
CA LEU A 93 4.79 19.23 2.71
C LEU A 93 5.43 20.48 2.12
N SER A 94 5.24 21.62 2.81
CA SER A 94 6.04 22.82 2.55
C SER A 94 7.52 22.54 2.85
N GLY A 95 8.45 23.30 2.27
CA GLY A 95 9.88 23.13 2.55
C GLY A 95 10.22 23.28 4.04
N ALA A 96 9.53 24.19 4.75
CA ALA A 96 9.73 24.37 6.19
C ALA A 96 9.21 23.17 7.01
N ASP A 97 8.08 22.58 6.64
CA ASP A 97 7.53 21.43 7.35
C ASP A 97 8.28 20.13 7.00
N LEU A 98 8.77 20.00 5.77
CA LEU A 98 9.65 18.92 5.37
C LEU A 98 10.95 18.92 6.18
N LEU A 99 11.57 20.09 6.40
CA LEU A 99 12.75 20.22 7.26
C LEU A 99 12.47 19.81 8.71
N LYS A 100 11.29 20.13 9.24
CA LYS A 100 10.87 19.67 10.59
C LYS A 100 10.65 18.15 10.63
N ALA A 101 10.10 17.58 9.56
CA ALA A 101 9.83 16.14 9.45
C ALA A 101 11.09 15.31 9.12
N TRP A 102 12.14 15.93 8.60
CA TRP A 102 13.35 15.24 8.13
C TRP A 102 13.95 14.24 9.13
N PRO A 103 14.08 14.55 10.44
CA PRO A 103 14.60 13.58 11.41
C PRO A 103 13.77 12.29 11.49
N SER A 104 12.44 12.37 11.38
CA SER A 104 11.58 11.17 11.44
C SER A 104 11.72 10.31 10.18
N MET A 105 11.88 10.92 9.01
CA MET A 105 12.19 10.19 7.78
C MET A 105 13.53 9.45 7.88
N GLY A 106 14.57 10.12 8.40
CA GLY A 106 15.87 9.49 8.66
C GLY A 106 15.76 8.32 9.64
N GLN A 107 14.96 8.46 10.70
CA GLN A 107 14.70 7.39 11.65
C GLN A 107 13.99 6.18 11.00
N GLN A 108 12.95 6.41 10.18
CA GLN A 108 12.24 5.32 9.50
C GLN A 108 13.14 4.60 8.49
N LEU A 109 13.96 5.33 7.73
CA LEU A 109 14.95 4.72 6.83
C LEU A 109 15.99 3.91 7.62
N GLY A 110 16.46 4.45 8.75
CA GLY A 110 17.35 3.74 9.67
C GLY A 110 16.73 2.45 10.21
N ALA A 111 15.43 2.46 10.56
CA ALA A 111 14.71 1.28 11.02
C ALA A 111 14.66 0.19 9.93
N VAL A 112 14.38 0.57 8.68
CA VAL A 112 14.42 -0.36 7.53
C VAL A 112 15.81 -0.97 7.35
N HIS A 113 16.86 -0.15 7.40
CA HIS A 113 18.24 -0.62 7.24
C HIS A 113 18.77 -1.43 8.44
N SER A 114 18.08 -1.39 9.58
CA SER A 114 18.44 -2.17 10.77
C SER A 114 17.80 -3.56 10.78
N LEU A 115 16.94 -3.88 9.81
CA LEU A 115 16.37 -5.22 9.66
C LEU A 115 17.47 -6.24 9.31
N SER A 116 17.42 -7.41 9.93
CA SER A 116 18.36 -8.49 9.61
C SER A 116 18.14 -9.00 8.19
N VAL A 117 19.16 -8.90 7.35
CA VAL A 117 19.13 -9.39 5.97
C VAL A 117 18.94 -10.90 5.93
N ASP A 118 19.51 -11.64 6.88
CA ASP A 118 19.38 -13.10 6.97
C ASP A 118 17.94 -13.56 7.23
N GLN A 119 17.07 -12.65 7.70
CA GLN A 119 15.65 -12.91 7.95
C GLN A 119 14.74 -12.36 6.85
N CYS A 120 15.30 -11.74 5.81
CA CYS A 120 14.56 -11.22 4.67
C CYS A 120 14.33 -12.33 3.63
N PRO A 121 13.08 -12.77 3.39
CA PRO A 121 12.80 -13.84 2.44
C PRO A 121 12.72 -13.34 0.99
N PHE A 122 12.95 -12.04 0.75
CA PHE A 122 12.75 -11.42 -0.55
C PHE A 122 14.08 -11.20 -1.25
N GLU A 123 14.18 -11.72 -2.46
CA GLU A 123 15.27 -11.46 -3.39
C GLU A 123 14.93 -10.28 -4.31
N ARG A 124 15.95 -9.78 -5.03
CA ARG A 124 15.85 -8.61 -5.89
C ARG A 124 15.41 -8.96 -7.30
#